data_AF-A0A2H0LMX6-F1
#
_entry.id   AF-A0A2H0LMX6-F1
#
_cell.length_a   1.000
_cell.length_b   1.000
_cell.length_c   1.000
_cell.angle_alpha   90.00
_cell.angle_beta   90.00
_cell.angle_gamma   90.00
#
_symmetry.space_group_name_H-M   'P 1'
#
loop_
_entity.id
_entity.type
_entity.pdbx_description
1 polymer ?
#
loop_
_entity_poly.entity_id
_entity_poly.type
_entity_poly.pdbx_seq_one_letter_code
_entity_poly.pdbx_strand_id
1 'polypeptide(L)'
;MYCTGIQKKQFKPSRRFLSRLSRFLIVLAIITITWSAPRVYAEEISPDPNVGLGDVTSFNFDNQGAIDSDGGGGAASAQFQVFSTNYAKLTYEVTVPESFVGLYHAFLSAADLSHVDYFVMGIQAPADTRIKLEIKDDQNNVDSVTLIEQTGNEVFYKISKDFFDAINQASVKEINFIVTGADNPNQSGDFLIHFGDYSLGPDGQTGGE
;
A
#
# COMPACT_ATOMS: atom_id res chain seq x y z
N MET A 1 26.74 -56.74 12.46
CA MET A 1 26.19 -56.19 13.71
C MET A 1 25.21 -55.07 13.30
N TYR A 2 23.91 -55.29 13.53
CA TYR A 2 22.72 -54.40 13.47
C TYR A 2 22.59 -53.38 12.31
N CYS A 3 21.62 -53.39 11.39
CA CYS A 3 20.16 -53.64 11.39
C CYS A 3 19.33 -52.60 12.17
N THR A 4 18.59 -51.73 11.46
CA THR A 4 17.25 -51.11 11.75
C THR A 4 16.99 -49.96 10.76
N GLY A 5 15.80 -49.64 10.22
CA GLY A 5 14.44 -50.19 10.30
C GLY A 5 13.48 -49.28 9.47
N ILE A 6 12.57 -49.83 8.65
CA ILE A 6 11.08 -49.89 8.85
C ILE A 6 10.33 -48.71 8.19
N GLN A 7 9.20 -48.80 7.44
CA GLN A 7 8.37 -49.85 6.82
C GLN A 7 7.44 -49.17 5.79
N LYS A 8 7.15 -49.81 4.64
CA LYS A 8 6.05 -49.44 3.72
C LYS A 8 4.80 -50.25 4.10
N LYS A 9 3.68 -49.60 4.41
CA LYS A 9 2.36 -50.26 4.47
C LYS A 9 1.55 -49.95 3.21
N GLN A 10 1.45 -50.93 2.32
CA GLN A 10 0.43 -50.95 1.29
C GLN A 10 -0.88 -51.49 1.87
N PHE A 11 -1.99 -50.79 1.63
CA PHE A 11 -3.33 -51.24 1.98
C PHE A 11 -4.06 -51.74 0.72
N LYS A 12 -4.48 -53.00 0.72
CA LYS A 12 -5.32 -53.64 -0.32
C LYS A 12 -6.78 -53.62 0.14
N PRO A 13 -7.75 -53.16 -0.66
CA PRO A 13 -9.16 -53.29 -0.30
C PRO A 13 -9.71 -54.66 -0.76
N SER A 14 -10.40 -55.36 0.14
CA SER A 14 -11.14 -56.58 -0.19
C SER A 14 -12.59 -56.24 -0.61
N ARG A 15 -13.03 -56.86 -1.70
CA ARG A 15 -14.41 -56.80 -2.22
C ARG A 15 -15.30 -57.74 -1.42
N ARG A 16 -16.46 -57.27 -0.94
CA ARG A 16 -17.73 -58.03 -0.95
C ARG A 16 -18.93 -57.21 -0.47
N PHE A 17 -20.06 -57.48 -1.13
CA PHE A 17 -21.45 -57.24 -0.76
C PHE A 17 -22.08 -55.84 -0.98
N LEU A 18 -22.68 -55.72 -2.16
CA LEU A 18 -23.84 -54.85 -2.43
C LEU A 18 -25.07 -55.40 -1.69
N SER A 19 -25.80 -54.55 -0.95
CA SER A 19 -27.26 -54.46 -1.10
C SER A 19 -27.84 -53.30 -0.27
N ARG A 20 -28.80 -52.61 -0.91
CA ARG A 20 -29.84 -51.70 -0.41
C ARG A 20 -29.70 -50.23 -0.83
N LEU A 21 -30.57 -49.88 -1.77
CA LEU A 21 -30.93 -48.52 -2.15
C LEU A 21 -31.42 -47.74 -0.93
N SER A 22 -30.78 -46.59 -0.67
CA SER A 22 -31.47 -45.42 -0.11
C SER A 22 -30.96 -44.19 -0.83
N ARG A 23 -31.93 -43.39 -1.29
CA ARG A 23 -31.76 -42.18 -2.08
C ARG A 23 -30.92 -41.16 -1.30
N PHE A 24 -29.76 -40.79 -1.82
CA PHE A 24 -29.17 -39.47 -1.57
C PHE A 24 -28.57 -38.97 -2.87
N LEU A 25 -29.33 -38.14 -3.56
CA LEU A 25 -28.82 -37.30 -4.64
C LEU A 25 -27.97 -36.23 -3.95
N ILE A 26 -26.66 -36.46 -3.82
CA ILE A 26 -25.73 -35.42 -3.39
C ILE A 26 -25.54 -34.52 -4.61
N VAL A 27 -26.24 -33.39 -4.61
CA VAL A 27 -25.91 -32.27 -5.49
C VAL A 27 -24.57 -31.74 -5.02
N LEU A 28 -23.51 -32.11 -5.73
CA LEU A 28 -22.18 -31.55 -5.50
C LEU A 28 -22.19 -30.14 -6.10
N ALA A 29 -22.55 -29.14 -5.28
CA ALA A 29 -22.29 -27.75 -5.64
C ALA A 29 -20.77 -27.58 -5.65
N ILE A 30 -20.18 -27.50 -6.84
CA ILE A 30 -18.80 -27.04 -6.99
C ILE A 30 -18.86 -25.54 -6.70
N ILE A 31 -18.62 -25.18 -5.44
CA ILE A 31 -18.27 -23.80 -5.09
C ILE A 31 -16.84 -23.62 -5.59
N THR A 32 -16.69 -22.98 -6.75
CA THR A 32 -15.41 -22.36 -7.11
C THR A 32 -15.18 -21.21 -6.15
N ILE A 33 -14.52 -21.51 -5.03
CA ILE A 33 -13.84 -20.50 -4.23
C ILE A 33 -12.68 -20.04 -5.11
N THR A 34 -12.84 -18.93 -5.83
CA THR A 34 -11.71 -18.21 -6.37
C THR A 34 -10.97 -17.64 -5.18
N TRP A 35 -9.93 -18.35 -4.74
CA TRP A 35 -8.86 -17.72 -3.99
C TRP A 35 -8.26 -16.70 -4.95
N SER A 36 -8.68 -15.44 -4.87
CA SER A 36 -7.85 -14.35 -5.37
C SER A 36 -6.56 -14.45 -4.57
N ALA A 37 -5.49 -14.91 -5.21
CA ALA A 37 -4.17 -14.79 -4.63
C ALA A 37 -4.00 -13.30 -4.24
N PRO A 38 -3.46 -12.98 -3.05
CA PRO A 38 -3.07 -11.60 -2.77
C PRO A 38 -2.22 -11.13 -3.94
N ARG A 39 -2.49 -9.94 -4.50
CA ARG A 39 -1.67 -9.39 -5.59
C ARG A 39 -0.21 -9.38 -5.09
N VAL A 40 0.61 -10.31 -5.59
CA VAL A 40 2.01 -10.48 -5.17
C VAL A 40 2.90 -9.35 -5.71
N TYR A 41 2.35 -8.50 -6.59
CA TYR A 41 2.99 -7.27 -7.04
C TYR A 41 1.95 -6.16 -7.03
N ALA A 42 2.19 -5.10 -6.26
CA ALA A 42 1.49 -3.84 -6.41
C ALA A 42 1.75 -3.32 -7.83
N GLU A 43 0.75 -2.71 -8.48
CA GLU A 43 0.91 -2.15 -9.82
C GLU A 43 2.01 -1.08 -9.79
N GLU A 44 2.94 -1.11 -10.73
CA GLU A 44 3.97 -0.07 -10.85
C GLU A 44 3.48 1.05 -11.77
N ILE A 45 3.57 2.29 -11.30
CA ILE A 45 3.13 3.47 -12.04
C ILE A 45 4.34 4.34 -12.36
N SER A 46 4.56 4.58 -13.65
CA SER A 46 5.52 5.56 -14.16
C SER A 46 4.93 6.99 -14.16
N PRO A 47 5.77 8.04 -14.13
CA PRO A 47 5.32 9.42 -14.30
C PRO A 47 4.54 9.63 -15.60
N ASP A 48 3.51 10.48 -15.56
CA ASP A 48 2.74 10.87 -16.75
C ASP A 48 3.20 12.26 -17.22
N PRO A 49 3.79 12.38 -18.43
CA PRO A 49 4.31 13.65 -18.93
C PRO A 49 3.23 14.67 -19.33
N ASN A 50 1.94 14.28 -19.28
CA ASN A 50 0.81 15.14 -19.69
C ASN A 50 0.12 15.83 -18.51
N VAL A 51 0.55 15.56 -17.27
CA VAL A 51 0.05 16.26 -16.08
C VAL A 51 1.16 17.07 -15.43
N GLY A 52 0.77 18.10 -14.70
CA GLY A 52 1.71 18.91 -13.92
C GLY A 52 1.07 19.50 -12.67
N LEU A 53 1.73 20.52 -12.12
CA LEU A 53 1.32 21.16 -10.87
C LEU A 53 -0.13 21.67 -10.87
N GLY A 54 -0.66 22.09 -12.03
CA GLY A 54 -2.04 22.58 -12.17
C GLY A 54 -3.11 21.49 -12.11
N ASP A 55 -2.71 20.22 -12.22
CA ASP A 55 -3.62 19.06 -12.24
C ASP A 55 -3.67 18.31 -10.90
N VAL A 56 -2.83 18.70 -9.94
CA VAL A 56 -2.69 18.03 -8.63
C VAL A 56 -4.04 17.91 -7.93
N THR A 57 -4.36 16.70 -7.50
CA THR A 57 -5.62 16.41 -6.80
C THR A 57 -5.63 17.09 -5.44
N SER A 58 -6.73 17.78 -5.14
CA SER A 58 -6.93 18.50 -3.89
C SER A 58 -7.97 17.76 -3.02
N PHE A 59 -7.66 17.64 -1.74
CA PHE A 59 -8.45 16.99 -0.71
C PHE A 59 -8.21 17.73 0.61
N ASN A 60 -9.27 18.04 1.35
CA ASN A 60 -9.14 18.56 2.69
C ASN A 60 -8.96 17.39 3.66
N PHE A 61 -7.75 17.21 4.16
CA PHE A 61 -7.46 16.21 5.19
C PHE A 61 -7.73 16.79 6.58
N ASP A 62 -8.24 15.96 7.49
CA ASP A 62 -8.47 16.35 8.88
C ASP A 62 -7.18 16.23 9.72
N ASN A 63 -6.30 15.31 9.32
CA ASN A 63 -5.02 15.08 9.98
C ASN A 63 -3.97 14.60 8.98
N GLN A 64 -2.71 14.95 9.22
CA GLN A 64 -1.59 14.57 8.36
C GLN A 64 -0.30 14.52 9.17
N GLY A 65 0.66 13.72 8.74
CA GLY A 65 1.94 13.64 9.42
C GLY A 65 2.90 12.62 8.84
N ALA A 66 3.94 12.35 9.61
CA ALA A 66 4.89 11.26 9.36
C ALA A 66 4.53 10.03 10.18
N ILE A 67 4.86 8.85 9.63
CA ILE A 67 4.86 7.56 10.31
C ILE A 67 6.21 6.88 10.07
N ASP A 68 6.66 6.08 11.03
CA ASP A 68 7.87 5.28 10.90
C ASP A 68 7.77 3.97 11.67
N SER A 69 8.62 3.02 11.30
CA SER A 69 8.78 1.75 11.99
C SER A 69 10.22 1.26 11.87
N ASP A 70 10.85 1.04 13.00
CA ASP A 70 12.25 0.62 13.15
C ASP A 70 12.59 -0.78 12.61
N GLY A 71 11.59 -1.64 12.44
CA GLY A 71 11.82 -3.05 12.07
C GLY A 71 12.62 -3.83 13.12
N GLY A 72 13.46 -4.77 12.66
CA GLY A 72 14.22 -5.72 13.50
C GLY A 72 15.41 -5.15 14.29
N GLY A 73 15.36 -3.87 14.68
CA GLY A 73 16.40 -3.20 15.49
C GLY A 73 17.26 -2.17 14.75
N GLY A 74 16.84 -1.73 13.55
CA GLY A 74 17.35 -0.50 12.93
C GLY A 74 16.69 0.74 13.52
N ALA A 75 17.14 1.93 13.11
CA ALA A 75 16.41 3.16 13.35
C ALA A 75 15.78 3.59 12.03
N ALA A 76 14.46 3.76 12.03
CA ALA A 76 13.77 4.59 11.07
C ALA A 76 13.67 6.01 11.65
N SER A 77 13.65 7.02 10.80
CA SER A 77 13.27 8.35 11.24
C SER A 77 12.48 9.05 10.16
N ALA A 78 11.49 9.82 10.57
CA ALA A 78 10.62 10.55 9.67
C ALA A 78 10.33 11.93 10.28
N GLN A 79 10.59 12.98 9.51
CA GLN A 79 10.32 14.36 9.90
C GLN A 79 9.43 14.99 8.84
N PHE A 80 8.21 15.37 9.24
CA PHE A 80 7.23 15.97 8.37
C PHE A 80 7.25 17.50 8.49
N GLN A 81 7.21 18.18 7.34
CA GLN A 81 7.17 19.64 7.26
C GLN A 81 6.24 20.06 6.13
N VAL A 82 5.28 20.93 6.43
CA VAL A 82 4.41 21.56 5.42
C VAL A 82 5.02 22.90 4.99
N PHE A 83 5.08 23.15 3.68
CA PHE A 83 5.62 24.39 3.09
C PHE A 83 4.53 25.29 2.51
N SER A 84 3.45 24.70 1.98
CA SER A 84 2.29 25.42 1.45
C SER A 84 1.03 24.57 1.64
N THR A 85 -0.11 25.10 1.21
CA THR A 85 -1.38 24.37 1.26
C THR A 85 -1.38 23.09 0.43
N ASN A 86 -0.47 22.88 -0.52
CA ASN A 86 -0.43 21.64 -1.29
C ASN A 86 0.96 21.04 -1.38
N TYR A 87 1.93 21.54 -0.62
CA TYR A 87 3.32 21.12 -0.70
C TYR A 87 3.89 20.78 0.68
N ALA A 88 4.41 19.58 0.81
CA ALA A 88 5.02 19.11 2.04
C ALA A 88 6.26 18.26 1.77
N LYS A 89 7.00 17.96 2.82
CA LYS A 89 8.22 17.17 2.80
C LYS A 89 8.28 16.18 3.95
N LEU A 90 8.77 15.00 3.62
CA LEU A 90 9.29 14.00 4.53
C LEU A 90 10.82 13.97 4.41
N THR A 91 11.54 14.34 5.47
CA THR A 91 12.96 13.96 5.60
C THR A 91 13.02 12.62 6.31
N TYR A 92 13.72 11.64 5.73
CA TYR A 92 13.66 10.27 6.21
C TYR A 92 15.00 9.54 6.31
N GLU A 93 15.02 8.52 7.18
CA GLU A 93 16.02 7.45 7.22
C GLU A 93 15.34 6.07 7.33
N VAL A 94 15.76 5.10 6.51
CA VAL A 94 15.33 3.69 6.50
C VAL A 94 16.56 2.79 6.41
N THR A 95 17.12 2.45 7.57
CA THR A 95 18.47 1.83 7.64
C THR A 95 18.48 0.31 7.49
N VAL A 96 17.33 -0.36 7.62
CA VAL A 96 17.22 -1.83 7.57
C VAL A 96 16.07 -2.26 6.65
N PRO A 97 16.15 -3.43 5.98
CA PRO A 97 15.12 -3.87 5.03
C PRO A 97 13.70 -3.92 5.60
N GLU A 98 13.56 -4.26 6.88
CA GLU A 98 12.27 -4.41 7.56
C GLU A 98 11.71 -3.08 8.10
N SER A 99 12.44 -1.97 7.95
CA SER A 99 11.95 -0.65 8.37
C SER A 99 11.15 0.04 7.28
N PHE A 100 10.30 0.97 7.69
CA PHE A 100 9.62 1.87 6.77
C PHE A 100 9.41 3.24 7.39
N VAL A 101 9.21 4.21 6.52
CA VAL A 101 8.82 5.59 6.82
C VAL A 101 7.72 5.98 5.86
N GLY A 102 6.91 6.95 6.22
CA GLY A 102 5.89 7.43 5.30
C GLY A 102 5.21 8.70 5.74
N LEU A 103 4.40 9.21 4.82
CA LEU A 103 3.42 10.25 5.07
C LEU A 103 2.06 9.61 5.20
N TYR A 104 1.25 10.08 6.15
CA TYR A 104 -0.16 9.76 6.23
C TYR A 104 -1.02 11.00 6.03
N HIS A 105 -2.16 10.81 5.39
CA HIS A 105 -3.21 11.80 5.23
C HIS A 105 -4.53 11.14 5.62
N ALA A 106 -5.16 11.61 6.68
CA ALA A 106 -6.31 10.96 7.29
C ALA A 106 -7.56 11.84 7.24
N PHE A 107 -8.69 11.19 7.02
CA PHE A 107 -10.03 11.75 7.17
C PHE A 107 -10.61 11.27 8.50
N LEU A 108 -11.03 12.20 9.37
CA LEU A 108 -11.65 11.91 10.66
C LEU A 108 -13.02 11.27 10.46
N SER A 109 -13.75 11.74 9.46
CA SER A 109 -14.92 11.06 8.90
C SER A 109 -14.55 10.51 7.55
N ALA A 110 -14.86 9.25 7.28
CA ALA A 110 -14.54 8.63 6.00
C ALA A 110 -15.08 9.46 4.83
N ALA A 111 -14.24 9.67 3.82
CA ALA A 111 -14.51 10.46 2.64
C ALA A 111 -14.95 9.57 1.47
N ASP A 112 -15.91 10.05 0.68
CA ASP A 112 -16.30 9.41 -0.57
C ASP A 112 -15.39 9.89 -1.70
N LEU A 113 -14.48 9.02 -2.13
CA LEU A 113 -13.56 9.25 -3.25
C LEU A 113 -14.01 8.53 -4.53
N SER A 114 -15.21 7.93 -4.55
CA SER A 114 -15.69 7.16 -5.70
C SER A 114 -15.87 8.00 -6.97
N HIS A 115 -15.98 9.32 -6.81
CA HIS A 115 -16.08 10.32 -7.87
C HIS A 115 -14.73 10.80 -8.43
N VAL A 116 -13.61 10.41 -7.81
CA VAL A 116 -12.27 10.80 -8.25
C VAL A 116 -11.77 9.82 -9.30
N ASP A 117 -11.76 10.18 -10.58
CA ASP A 117 -11.28 9.29 -11.65
C ASP A 117 -9.78 9.01 -11.56
N TYR A 118 -9.01 10.04 -11.20
CA TYR A 118 -7.55 9.97 -11.12
C TYR A 118 -7.02 10.73 -9.91
N PHE A 119 -6.00 10.15 -9.27
CA PHE A 119 -5.14 10.84 -8.31
C PHE A 119 -3.93 11.40 -9.06
N VAL A 120 -3.69 12.69 -8.92
CA VAL A 120 -2.57 13.41 -9.52
C VAL A 120 -1.73 14.04 -8.41
N MET A 121 -0.42 13.84 -8.48
CA MET A 121 0.52 14.30 -7.47
C MET A 121 1.88 14.60 -8.10
N GLY A 122 2.55 15.63 -7.60
CA GLY A 122 3.96 15.89 -7.87
C GLY A 122 4.81 15.22 -6.79
N ILE A 123 5.88 14.54 -7.16
CA ILE A 123 6.79 13.91 -6.22
C ILE A 123 8.22 14.22 -6.63
N GLN A 124 9.02 14.65 -5.66
CA GLN A 124 10.47 14.72 -5.77
C GLN A 124 11.09 13.84 -4.69
N ALA A 125 11.84 12.82 -5.09
CA ALA A 125 12.59 11.96 -4.19
C ALA A 125 13.94 11.59 -4.83
N PRO A 126 14.92 11.04 -4.07
CA PRO A 126 16.17 10.55 -4.63
C PRO A 126 15.95 9.59 -5.81
N ALA A 127 16.90 9.56 -6.75
CA ALA A 127 16.80 8.69 -7.91
C ALA A 127 16.64 7.22 -7.49
N ASP A 128 15.83 6.47 -8.23
CA ASP A 128 15.51 5.07 -7.99
C ASP A 128 14.74 4.78 -6.68
N THR A 129 14.31 5.81 -5.94
CA THR A 129 13.39 5.64 -4.82
C THR A 129 12.05 5.10 -5.33
N ARG A 130 11.50 4.11 -4.63
CA ARG A 130 10.21 3.46 -4.87
C ARG A 130 9.28 3.84 -3.73
N ILE A 131 8.15 4.45 -4.07
CA ILE A 131 7.17 4.98 -3.10
C ILE A 131 5.88 4.20 -3.26
N LYS A 132 5.42 3.54 -2.21
CA LYS A 132 4.13 2.87 -2.21
C LYS A 132 3.04 3.87 -1.85
N LEU A 133 2.06 4.05 -2.73
CA LEU A 133 0.82 4.77 -2.45
C LEU A 133 -0.20 3.75 -1.95
N GLU A 134 -0.60 3.87 -0.69
CA GLU A 134 -1.64 3.03 -0.08
C GLU A 134 -2.92 3.85 0.16
N ILE A 135 -4.07 3.26 -0.13
CA ILE A 135 -5.37 3.81 0.26
C ILE A 135 -6.07 2.81 1.16
N LYS A 136 -6.64 3.31 2.25
CA LYS A 136 -7.28 2.51 3.29
C LYS A 136 -8.72 2.94 3.50
N ASP A 137 -9.64 1.97 3.48
CA ASP A 137 -11.05 2.22 3.79
C ASP A 137 -11.34 2.19 5.30
N ASP A 138 -12.55 2.62 5.67
CA ASP A 138 -13.01 2.64 7.05
C ASP A 138 -13.04 1.24 7.70
N GLN A 139 -13.16 0.16 6.93
CA GLN A 139 -13.01 -1.22 7.39
C GLN A 139 -11.55 -1.69 7.58
N ASN A 140 -10.55 -0.86 7.27
CA ASN A 140 -9.12 -1.18 7.26
C ASN A 140 -8.66 -2.10 6.12
N ASN A 141 -9.45 -2.28 5.07
CA ASN A 141 -8.90 -2.86 3.85
C ASN A 141 -7.93 -1.86 3.24
N VAL A 142 -6.84 -2.36 2.66
CA VAL A 142 -5.78 -1.56 2.04
C VAL A 142 -5.56 -2.07 0.63
N ASP A 143 -5.44 -1.14 -0.32
CA ASP A 143 -4.95 -1.42 -1.66
C ASP A 143 -3.84 -0.43 -2.02
N SER A 144 -2.96 -0.81 -2.93
CA SER A 144 -1.74 -0.04 -3.17
C SER A 144 -1.16 -0.17 -4.56
N VAL A 145 -0.45 0.87 -4.97
CA VAL A 145 0.41 0.91 -6.16
C VAL A 145 1.81 1.36 -5.76
N THR A 146 2.80 1.07 -6.59
CA THR A 146 4.19 1.52 -6.40
C THR A 146 4.54 2.57 -7.46
N LEU A 147 4.92 3.75 -7.02
CA LEU A 147 5.41 4.84 -7.87
C LEU A 147 6.91 4.63 -8.10
N ILE A 148 7.30 4.55 -9.38
CA ILE A 148 8.66 4.23 -9.81
C ILE A 148 9.25 5.36 -10.67
N GLU A 149 10.52 5.23 -11.07
CA GLU A 149 11.22 6.18 -11.95
C GLU A 149 11.40 7.58 -11.34
N GLN A 150 11.65 7.64 -10.03
CA GLN A 150 12.13 8.86 -9.38
C GLN A 150 13.49 9.27 -9.97
N THR A 151 13.67 10.57 -10.21
CA THR A 151 14.86 11.10 -10.91
C THR A 151 15.74 12.01 -10.06
N GLY A 152 15.34 12.31 -8.81
CA GLY A 152 15.92 13.40 -8.02
C GLY A 152 15.27 14.77 -8.29
N ASN A 153 14.61 14.94 -9.44
CA ASN A 153 13.76 16.09 -9.75
C ASN A 153 12.30 15.73 -9.54
N GLU A 154 11.46 16.76 -9.42
CA GLU A 154 10.01 16.57 -9.39
C GLU A 154 9.49 15.93 -10.68
N VAL A 155 8.69 14.90 -10.51
CA VAL A 155 7.93 14.20 -11.55
C VAL A 155 6.47 14.09 -11.12
N PHE A 156 5.55 14.03 -12.09
CA PHE A 156 4.12 13.98 -11.81
C PHE A 156 3.53 12.63 -12.19
N TYR A 157 2.65 12.11 -11.35
CA TYR A 157 1.92 10.86 -11.57
C TYR A 157 0.45 11.14 -11.81
N LYS A 158 -0.17 10.34 -12.67
CA LYS A 158 -1.61 10.26 -12.84
C LYS A 158 -2.05 8.81 -12.66
N ILE A 159 -2.76 8.54 -11.57
CA ILE A 159 -3.04 7.18 -11.10
C ILE A 159 -4.55 6.98 -11.17
N SER A 160 -5.01 5.98 -11.93
CA SER A 160 -6.42 5.64 -12.02
C SER A 160 -6.94 5.13 -10.68
N LYS A 161 -8.15 5.55 -10.28
CA LYS A 161 -8.83 4.99 -9.09
C LYS A 161 -9.08 3.49 -9.20
N ASP A 162 -9.15 2.96 -10.42
CA ASP A 162 -9.45 1.55 -10.67
C ASP A 162 -8.31 0.62 -10.22
N PHE A 163 -7.13 1.17 -9.91
CA PHE A 163 -6.06 0.40 -9.27
C PHE A 163 -6.32 0.08 -7.80
N PHE A 164 -7.33 0.72 -7.19
CA PHE A 164 -7.70 0.52 -5.78
C PHE A 164 -9.06 -0.20 -5.68
N ASP A 165 -9.19 -1.34 -6.37
CA ASP A 165 -10.45 -2.09 -6.49
C ASP A 165 -10.74 -2.99 -5.28
N ALA A 166 -9.75 -3.20 -4.40
CA ALA A 166 -9.89 -4.00 -3.19
C ALA A 166 -10.41 -3.24 -1.95
N ILE A 167 -10.71 -1.93 -2.08
CA ILE A 167 -11.21 -1.08 -1.00
C ILE A 167 -12.60 -0.50 -1.30
N ASN A 168 -13.33 -0.11 -0.26
CA ASN A 168 -14.52 0.71 -0.41
C ASN A 168 -14.16 2.18 -0.67
N GLN A 169 -14.07 2.56 -1.94
CA GLN A 169 -13.74 3.95 -2.34
C GLN A 169 -14.79 5.00 -1.91
N ALA A 170 -16.01 4.57 -1.54
CA ALA A 170 -17.02 5.48 -1.00
C ALA A 170 -16.84 5.77 0.50
N SER A 171 -15.86 5.12 1.16
CA SER A 171 -15.59 5.27 2.59
C SER A 171 -14.10 5.14 2.88
N VAL A 172 -13.30 6.07 2.34
CA VAL A 172 -11.84 6.12 2.52
C VAL A 172 -11.50 6.90 3.79
N LYS A 173 -10.58 6.39 4.61
CA LYS A 173 -10.13 7.08 5.83
C LYS A 173 -8.69 7.54 5.80
N GLU A 174 -7.85 6.98 4.93
CA GLU A 174 -6.42 7.27 4.96
C GLU A 174 -5.79 7.05 3.59
N ILE A 175 -4.86 7.94 3.23
CA ILE A 175 -3.99 7.86 2.05
C ILE A 175 -2.54 8.01 2.52
N ASN A 176 -1.73 6.99 2.27
CA ASN A 176 -0.35 6.93 2.75
C ASN A 176 0.65 6.86 1.60
N PHE A 177 1.82 7.42 1.84
CA PHE A 177 2.98 7.29 0.97
C PHE A 177 4.11 6.66 1.77
N ILE A 178 4.55 5.46 1.41
CA ILE A 178 5.50 4.67 2.19
C ILE A 178 6.77 4.41 1.40
N VAL A 179 7.90 4.63 2.06
CA VAL A 179 9.25 4.24 1.63
C VAL A 179 9.71 3.12 2.55
N THR A 180 9.97 1.93 1.99
CA THR A 180 10.45 0.76 2.73
C THR A 180 11.97 0.63 2.58
N GLY A 181 12.66 0.14 3.60
CA GLY A 181 14.10 -0.13 3.51
C GLY A 181 14.43 -1.26 2.53
N ALA A 182 13.54 -2.24 2.35
CA ALA A 182 13.76 -3.38 1.45
C ALA A 182 13.77 -2.99 -0.03
N ASP A 183 12.95 -2.00 -0.43
CA ASP A 183 12.74 -1.66 -1.84
C ASP A 183 13.55 -0.45 -2.29
N ASN A 184 14.25 0.23 -1.37
CA ASN A 184 14.90 1.51 -1.65
C ASN A 184 16.42 1.44 -1.49
N PRO A 185 17.19 1.81 -2.53
CA PRO A 185 18.65 1.85 -2.44
C PRO A 185 19.14 3.02 -1.57
N ASN A 186 18.35 4.09 -1.47
CA ASN A 186 18.67 5.28 -0.67
C ASN A 186 18.12 5.11 0.75
N GLN A 187 19.02 4.89 1.70
CA GLN A 187 18.69 4.74 3.12
C GLN A 187 18.29 6.05 3.79
N SER A 188 18.49 7.20 3.15
CA SER A 188 18.03 8.49 3.63
C SER A 188 17.78 9.45 2.47
N GLY A 189 16.94 10.47 2.72
CA GLY A 189 16.64 11.47 1.72
C GLY A 189 15.51 12.41 2.10
N ASP A 190 15.23 13.34 1.18
CA ASP A 190 14.04 14.18 1.22
C ASP A 190 13.04 13.66 0.18
N PHE A 191 11.82 13.38 0.60
CA PHE A 191 10.66 13.11 -0.24
C PHE A 191 9.71 14.31 -0.14
N LEU A 192 9.62 15.09 -1.21
CA LEU A 192 8.74 16.23 -1.33
C LEU A 192 7.52 15.85 -2.18
N ILE A 193 6.35 16.34 -1.78
CA ILE A 193 5.08 15.98 -2.41
C ILE A 193 4.20 17.20 -2.64
N HIS A 194 3.66 17.31 -3.84
CA HIS A 194 2.49 18.12 -4.15
C HIS A 194 1.23 17.23 -4.17
N PHE A 195 0.40 17.33 -3.13
CA PHE A 195 -0.84 16.54 -3.00
C PHE A 195 -1.78 17.12 -1.94
N GLY A 196 -3.08 17.18 -2.27
CA GLY A 196 -4.12 17.59 -1.33
C GLY A 196 -4.04 19.04 -0.85
N ASP A 197 -4.79 19.32 0.21
CA ASP A 197 -4.86 20.62 0.88
C ASP A 197 -4.43 20.50 2.35
N TYR A 198 -3.16 20.75 2.63
CA TYR A 198 -2.57 20.85 3.96
C TYR A 198 -3.08 22.07 4.73
N SER A 199 -3.52 21.84 5.96
CA SER A 199 -3.71 22.91 6.93
C SER A 199 -2.34 23.44 7.38
N LEU A 200 -2.12 24.74 7.21
CA LEU A 200 -0.96 25.42 7.79
C LEU A 200 -1.21 25.65 9.29
N GLY A 201 -0.21 25.36 10.11
CA GLY A 201 -0.17 25.80 11.51
C GLY A 201 -0.14 27.34 11.59
N PRO A 202 -0.42 27.95 12.75
CA PRO A 202 -0.42 29.41 12.92
C PRO A 202 0.92 30.11 12.60
N ASP A 203 2.01 29.35 12.44
CA ASP A 203 3.36 29.77 12.07
C ASP A 203 3.81 29.31 10.67
N GLY A 204 2.92 28.68 9.88
CA GLY A 204 3.24 28.15 8.56
C GLY A 204 4.12 26.89 8.57
N GLN A 205 4.25 26.23 9.73
CA GLN A 205 5.03 25.01 9.91
C GLN A 205 4.28 24.07 10.87
N THR A 206 3.77 22.92 10.40
CA THR A 206 3.39 21.84 11.32
C THR A 206 4.46 20.76 11.24
N GLY A 207 5.21 20.60 12.34
CA GLY A 207 6.16 19.52 12.56
C GLY A 207 6.54 19.46 14.05
N GLY A 208 6.14 18.38 14.71
CA GLY A 208 6.40 18.06 16.13
C GLY A 208 5.18 17.32 16.69
N GLU A 209 5.26 16.09 17.18
CA GLU A 209 6.37 15.30 17.74
C GLU A 209 6.40 13.88 17.18
#